data_AF-A0A6G2DG45-F1
#
_entry.id   AF-A0A6G2DG45-F1
#
_cell.length_a   1.000
_cell.length_b   1.000
_cell.length_c   1.000
_cell.angle_alpha   90.00
_cell.angle_beta   90.00
_cell.angle_gamma   90.00
#
_symmetry.space_group_name_H-M   'P 1'
#
loop_
_entity.id
_entity.type
_entity.pdbx_description
1 polymer ?
#
loop_
_entity_poly.entity_id
_entity_poly.type
_entity_poly.pdbx_seq_one_letter_code
_entity_poly.pdbx_strand_id
1 'polypeptide(L)'
;DLLGNPMPKAKGEEEQEKLIDFEQDAEYIYASFLQAYGINLLKVQNELTWTEFKALLNALPDNTIMQQIIEIRAWKPEYGGDK
;
A
#
# COMPACT_ATOMS: atom_id res chain seq x y z
N ASP A 1 45.22 7.35 13.96
CA ASP A 1 44.06 8.24 14.05
C ASP A 1 42.85 7.55 14.64
N LEU A 2 42.43 8.04 15.82
CA LEU A 2 41.25 7.63 16.59
C LEU A 2 40.06 8.57 16.29
N LEU A 3 39.80 8.81 15.00
CA LEU A 3 38.59 9.52 14.59
C LEU A 3 37.62 8.46 14.08
N GLY A 4 36.92 7.84 15.02
CA GLY A 4 35.73 7.03 14.77
C GLY A 4 34.64 7.92 14.20
N ASN A 5 34.75 8.23 12.91
CA ASN A 5 33.69 8.87 12.16
C ASN A 5 32.46 7.96 12.30
N PRO A 6 31.32 8.45 12.85
CA PRO A 6 30.12 7.66 12.91
C PRO A 6 29.75 7.26 11.48
N MET A 7 29.51 5.97 11.28
CA MET A 7 28.99 5.44 10.02
C MET A 7 27.77 6.29 9.63
N PRO A 8 27.67 6.82 8.39
CA PRO A 8 26.45 7.48 7.96
C PRO A 8 25.33 6.46 8.14
N LYS A 9 24.38 6.78 9.04
CA LYS A 9 23.18 5.96 9.19
C LYS A 9 22.63 5.84 7.77
N ALA A 10 22.54 4.61 7.25
CA ALA A 10 21.80 4.35 6.03
C ALA A 10 20.50 5.12 6.20
N LYS A 11 20.26 6.07 5.30
CA LYS A 11 19.12 6.99 5.31
C LYS A 11 17.91 6.10 5.47
N GLY A 12 17.48 5.92 6.72
CA GLY A 12 16.46 4.97 7.09
C GLY A 12 15.27 5.43 6.33
N GLU A 13 14.82 4.60 5.40
CA GLU A 13 13.52 4.61 4.77
C GLU A 13 12.84 5.94 5.02
N GLU A 14 13.21 6.96 4.23
CA GLU A 14 12.43 8.21 4.16
C GLU A 14 10.99 7.76 4.17
N GLU A 15 10.18 8.22 5.13
CA GLU A 15 8.79 7.82 5.35
C GLU A 15 8.05 7.81 4.02
N GLN A 16 8.13 6.70 3.29
CA GLN A 16 7.37 6.47 2.09
C GLN A 16 5.98 6.34 2.65
N GLU A 17 5.17 7.38 2.40
CA GLU A 17 3.75 7.40 2.75
C GLU A 17 3.19 6.03 2.36
N LYS A 18 2.95 5.18 3.37
CA LYS A 18 2.47 3.84 3.14
C LYS A 18 1.05 3.99 2.64
N LEU A 19 0.88 3.91 1.33
CA LEU A 19 -0.45 3.98 0.70
C LEU A 19 -1.33 2.80 1.15
N ILE A 20 -0.70 1.69 1.54
CA ILE A 20 -1.36 0.47 2.00
C ILE A 20 -0.72 0.03 3.32
N ASP A 21 -1.57 -0.18 4.32
CA ASP A 21 -1.26 -0.81 5.60
C ASP A 21 -2.00 -2.14 5.68
N PHE A 22 -1.28 -3.26 5.57
CA PHE A 22 -1.91 -4.59 5.49
C PHE A 22 -2.67 -5.00 6.76
N GLU A 23 -2.41 -4.39 7.91
CA GLU A 23 -3.15 -4.68 9.15
C GLU A 23 -4.43 -3.86 9.21
N GLN A 24 -4.33 -2.55 8.95
CA GLN A 24 -5.48 -1.64 8.99
C GLN A 24 -6.41 -1.82 7.79
N ASP A 25 -5.86 -2.17 6.62
CA ASP A 25 -6.61 -2.29 5.37
C ASP A 25 -7.08 -3.72 5.06
N ALA A 26 -6.84 -4.68 5.96
CA ALA A 26 -7.14 -6.09 5.73
C ALA A 26 -8.59 -6.32 5.26
N GLU A 27 -9.55 -5.63 5.87
CA GLU A 27 -10.98 -5.73 5.51
C GLU A 27 -11.29 -5.14 4.13
N TYR A 28 -10.65 -4.02 3.76
CA TYR A 28 -10.84 -3.35 2.47
C TYR A 28 -10.19 -4.12 1.35
N ILE A 29 -8.99 -4.68 1.59
CA ILE A 29 -8.31 -5.59 0.67
C ILE A 29 -9.20 -6.81 0.42
N TYR A 30 -9.72 -7.46 1.47
CA TYR A 30 -10.61 -8.61 1.33
C TYR A 30 -11.87 -8.29 0.53
N ALA A 31 -12.57 -7.21 0.87
CA ALA A 31 -13.78 -6.78 0.17
C ALA A 31 -13.51 -6.45 -1.30
N SER A 32 -12.39 -5.77 -1.59
CA SER A 32 -12.01 -5.36 -2.95
C SER A 32 -11.63 -6.56 -3.82
N PHE A 33 -10.94 -7.57 -3.28
CA PHE A 33 -10.65 -8.81 -4.00
C PHE A 33 -11.90 -9.61 -4.32
N LEU A 34 -12.85 -9.66 -3.38
CA LEU A 34 -14.12 -10.33 -3.59
C LEU A 34 -14.96 -9.60 -4.65
N GLN A 35 -14.98 -8.26 -4.62
CA GLN A 35 -15.69 -7.42 -5.59
C GLN A 35 -15.07 -7.51 -7.00
N ALA A 36 -13.75 -7.34 -7.12
CA ALA A 36 -13.07 -7.21 -8.40
C ALA A 36 -12.88 -8.55 -9.13
N TYR A 37 -12.56 -9.60 -8.36
CA TYR A 37 -12.12 -10.88 -8.93
C TYR A 37 -12.99 -12.07 -8.49
N GLY A 38 -13.92 -11.87 -7.56
CA GLY A 38 -14.65 -12.99 -6.94
C GLY A 38 -13.76 -13.88 -6.07
N ILE A 39 -12.58 -13.39 -5.67
CA ILE A 39 -11.60 -14.17 -4.91
C ILE A 39 -11.85 -13.99 -3.42
N ASN A 40 -12.09 -15.10 -2.72
CA ASN A 40 -12.06 -15.12 -1.26
C ASN A 40 -10.63 -15.41 -0.79
N LEU A 41 -9.90 -14.36 -0.39
CA LEU A 41 -8.49 -14.46 0.05
C LEU A 41 -8.27 -15.47 1.17
N LEU A 42 -9.25 -15.64 2.08
CA LEU A 42 -9.15 -16.59 3.18
C LEU A 42 -9.20 -18.04 2.72
N LYS A 43 -9.83 -18.32 1.56
CA LYS A 43 -9.90 -19.67 0.98
C LYS A 43 -8.67 -20.03 0.16
N VAL A 44 -8.01 -19.06 -0.46
CA VAL A 44 -6.92 -19.29 -1.42
C VAL A 44 -5.52 -19.10 -0.82
N GLN A 45 -5.39 -19.02 0.52
CA GLN A 45 -4.12 -18.72 1.20
C GLN A 45 -2.94 -19.65 0.83
N ASN A 46 -3.22 -20.90 0.44
CA ASN A 46 -2.19 -21.89 0.06
C ASN A 46 -1.98 -22.01 -1.46
N GLU A 47 -2.82 -21.36 -2.26
CA GLU A 47 -2.80 -21.44 -3.73
C GLU A 47 -2.33 -20.12 -4.36
N LEU A 48 -2.65 -19.00 -3.71
CA LEU A 48 -2.29 -17.66 -4.16
C LEU A 48 -0.89 -17.29 -3.66
N THR A 49 0.06 -17.19 -4.57
CA THR A 49 1.42 -16.75 -4.22
C THR A 49 1.46 -15.25 -3.91
N TRP A 50 2.47 -14.82 -3.15
CA TRP A 50 2.66 -13.41 -2.82
C TRP A 50 2.81 -12.51 -4.05
N THR A 51 3.45 -13.02 -5.11
CA THR A 51 3.63 -12.27 -6.36
C THR A 51 2.29 -12.04 -7.06
N GLU A 52 1.44 -13.06 -7.12
CA GLU A 52 0.09 -12.96 -7.68
C GLU A 52 -0.78 -12.03 -6.84
N PHE A 53 -0.75 -12.18 -5.52
CA PHE A 53 -1.46 -11.28 -4.61
C PHE A 53 -1.09 -9.81 -4.85
N LYS A 54 0.21 -9.49 -4.94
CA LYS A 54 0.65 -8.10 -5.23
C LYS A 54 0.23 -7.63 -6.61
N ALA A 55 0.29 -8.50 -7.62
CA ALA A 55 -0.15 -8.15 -8.97
C ALA A 55 -1.64 -7.81 -9.00
N LEU A 56 -2.48 -8.60 -8.33
CA LEU A 56 -3.91 -8.34 -8.18
C LEU A 56 -4.19 -7.09 -7.37
N LEU A 57 -3.48 -6.88 -6.26
CA LEU A 57 -3.63 -5.70 -5.41
C LEU A 57 -3.33 -4.40 -6.18
N ASN A 58 -2.27 -4.39 -6.99
CA ASN A 58 -1.89 -3.23 -7.80
C ASN A 58 -2.80 -3.01 -9.03
N ALA A 59 -3.55 -4.04 -9.44
CA ALA A 59 -4.46 -3.99 -10.59
C ALA A 59 -5.92 -3.87 -10.15
N LEU A 60 -6.18 -3.46 -8.92
CA LEU A 60 -7.53 -3.25 -8.41
C LEU A 60 -8.23 -2.16 -9.23
N PRO A 61 -9.49 -2.39 -9.65
CA PRO A 61 -10.27 -1.36 -10.32
C PRO A 61 -10.54 -0.14 -9.41
N ASP A 62 -10.61 1.05 -10.02
CA ASP A 62 -10.88 2.34 -9.35
C ASP A 62 -12.20 2.37 -8.55
N ASN A 63 -13.17 1.52 -8.93
CA ASN A 63 -14.44 1.42 -8.21
C ASN A 63 -14.39 0.56 -6.94
N THR A 64 -13.21 0.06 -6.55
CA THR A 64 -13.04 -0.70 -5.32
C THR A 64 -12.75 0.22 -4.13
N ILE A 65 -13.17 -0.19 -2.94
CA ILE A 65 -12.95 0.60 -1.72
C ILE A 65 -11.46 0.77 -1.40
N MET A 66 -10.65 -0.25 -1.66
CA MET A 66 -9.22 -0.17 -1.44
C MET A 66 -8.55 0.84 -2.38
N GLN A 67 -8.95 0.88 -3.66
CA GLN A 67 -8.41 1.85 -4.61
C GLN A 67 -8.78 3.29 -4.24
N GLN A 68 -10.00 3.53 -3.76
CA GLN A 68 -10.42 4.83 -3.22
C GLN A 68 -9.60 5.26 -1.99
N ILE A 69 -9.28 4.33 -1.08
CA ILE A 69 -8.43 4.61 0.08
C ILE A 69 -7.02 5.00 -0.37
N ILE A 70 -6.46 4.27 -1.35
CA ILE A 70 -5.15 4.58 -1.93
C ILE A 70 -5.16 5.98 -2.56
N GLU A 71 -6.20 6.33 -3.32
CA GLU A 71 -6.34 7.65 -3.93
C GLU A 71 -6.42 8.77 -2.88
N ILE A 72 -7.22 8.59 -1.82
CA ILE A 72 -7.34 9.57 -0.73
C ILE A 72 -6.00 9.75 0.00
N ARG A 73 -5.25 8.65 0.22
CA ARG A 73 -3.92 8.70 0.87
C ARG A 73 -2.84 9.27 -0.03
N ALA A 74 -2.94 9.04 -1.34
CA ALA A 74 -2.01 9.56 -2.33
C ALA A 74 -2.27 11.04 -2.65
N TRP A 75 -3.48 11.53 -2.37
CA TRP A 75 -3.86 12.91 -2.65
C TRP A 75 -3.03 13.89 -1.81
N LYS A 76 -2.31 14.78 -2.51
CA LYS A 76 -1.61 15.91 -1.91
C LYS A 76 -2.33 17.20 -2.31
N PRO A 77 -2.73 18.05 -1.36
CA PRO A 77 -3.27 19.36 -1.71
C PRO A 77 -2.21 20.18 -2.43
N GLU A 78 -2.49 20.61 -3.65
CA GLU A 78 -1.69 21.66 -4.30
C GLU A 78 -1.92 22.96 -3.53
N TYR A 79 -1.01 23.30 -2.61
CA TYR A 79 -1.00 24.62 -1.97
C TYR A 79 -0.69 25.67 -3.05
N GLY A 80 -1.74 26.31 -3.56
CA GLY A 80 -1.63 27.23 -4.68
C GLY A 80 -2.85 28.13 -4.85
N GLY A 81 -3.32 28.76 -3.78
CA GLY A 81 -4.25 29.89 -3.91
C GLY A 81 -5.11 30.12 -2.69
N ASP A 82 -4.60 30.90 -1.74
CA ASP A 82 -5.36 32.03 -1.21
C ASP A 82 -4.39 33.11 -0.73
N LYS A 83 -4.77 34.35 -1.04
CA LYS A 83 -4.02 35.60 -0.93
C LYS A 83 -3.92 36.10 0.51
#